data_AF-A0A9P7RT40-F1
#
_entry.id   AF-A0A9P7RT40-F1
#
_cell.length_a   1.000
_cell.length_b   1.000
_cell.length_c   1.000
_cell.angle_alpha   90.00
_cell.angle_beta   90.00
_cell.angle_gamma   90.00
#
_symmetry.space_group_name_H-M   'P 1'
#
loop_
_entity.id
_entity.type
_entity.pdbx_description
1 polymer ?
#
loop_
_entity_poly.entity_id
_entity_poly.type
_entity_poly.pdbx_seq_one_letter_code
_entity_poly.pdbx_strand_id
1 'polypeptide(L)'
;MHFTTVFALKLSAFVAVATALQITSDNPAFPAAGRKGCITASSNAPGAPVIIQDCGAAGVSEQNWSVAQSSAPQPLKVLGDKCLDVIDGNNADGTKLQIWTCIPGNTNQLFISASDSTYQWAGTNKCIDLTDGNISNGNQLQIWTCDSKNSNQRWTPAISVGSPPPRQLARLVASGAGQHAASVCMGATSDTDGSTVTLASCGDSNAVNWFLPPQGANPNTLTGDILHPLISTTKCLDVRGGNSTNGNLLQIWSCTDGNTNQWWQVNKPENSTTVTISWVGKNKCVDVKDGVYTVGTELQIWDCDPSNVNQLWSIVDKS
;
A
#
# COMPACT_ATOMS: atom_id res chain seq x y z
N MET A 1 3.59 -72.55 5.27
CA MET A 1 2.89 -71.42 4.62
C MET A 1 3.15 -70.18 5.46
N HIS A 2 4.10 -69.33 5.05
CA HIS A 2 4.38 -68.05 5.69
C HIS A 2 3.35 -67.03 5.19
N PHE A 3 2.62 -66.39 6.10
CA PHE A 3 1.77 -65.24 5.76
C PHE A 3 2.65 -63.99 5.76
N THR A 4 2.93 -63.45 4.58
CA THR A 4 3.50 -62.10 4.41
C THR A 4 2.38 -61.09 4.62
N THR A 5 2.46 -60.33 5.71
CA THR A 5 1.58 -59.18 5.96
C THR A 5 1.92 -58.08 4.95
N VAL A 6 1.05 -57.83 3.98
CA VAL A 6 1.12 -56.65 3.11
C VAL A 6 0.71 -55.44 3.94
N PHE A 7 1.66 -54.54 4.24
CA PHE A 7 1.32 -53.21 4.72
C PHE A 7 0.66 -52.45 3.57
N ALA A 8 -0.66 -52.31 3.62
CA ALA A 8 -1.34 -51.32 2.80
C ALA A 8 -0.88 -49.94 3.27
N LEU A 9 -0.15 -49.21 2.42
CA LEU A 9 -0.01 -47.76 2.59
C LEU A 9 -1.43 -47.19 2.55
N LYS A 10 -1.97 -46.82 3.70
CA LYS A 10 -3.13 -45.92 3.73
C LYS A 10 -2.66 -44.64 3.07
N LEU A 11 -3.15 -44.39 1.87
CA LEU A 11 -3.13 -43.05 1.30
C LEU A 11 -3.97 -42.20 2.25
N SER A 12 -3.32 -41.48 3.16
CA SER A 12 -3.99 -40.48 3.97
C SER A 12 -4.55 -39.47 2.99
N ALA A 13 -5.85 -39.54 2.73
CA ALA A 13 -6.57 -38.46 2.12
C ALA A 13 -6.30 -37.23 2.99
N PHE A 14 -5.57 -36.26 2.44
CA PHE A 14 -5.57 -34.92 3.00
C PHE A 14 -7.03 -34.47 2.98
N VAL A 15 -7.67 -34.56 4.13
CA VAL A 15 -8.88 -33.78 4.38
C VAL A 15 -8.40 -32.34 4.29
N ALA A 16 -8.75 -31.67 3.19
CA ALA A 16 -8.67 -30.23 3.13
C ALA A 16 -9.57 -29.73 4.26
N VAL A 17 -8.96 -29.34 5.37
CA VAL A 17 -9.67 -28.70 6.45
C VAL A 17 -10.16 -27.39 5.84
N ALA A 18 -11.46 -27.29 5.60
CA ALA A 18 -12.12 -26.02 5.33
C ALA A 18 -12.21 -25.25 6.65
N THR A 19 -11.06 -24.82 7.16
CA THR A 19 -10.99 -23.70 8.10
C THR A 19 -11.01 -22.44 7.25
N ALA A 20 -11.85 -21.47 7.63
CA ALA A 20 -11.70 -20.12 7.12
C ALA A 20 -10.34 -19.59 7.59
N LEU A 21 -9.31 -19.77 6.75
CA LEU A 21 -8.04 -19.10 6.93
C LEU A 21 -8.24 -17.66 6.46
N GLN A 22 -8.70 -16.80 7.37
CA GLN A 22 -8.65 -15.36 7.15
C GLN A 22 -7.20 -14.92 7.32
N ILE A 23 -6.52 -14.62 6.22
CA ILE A 23 -5.24 -13.89 6.20
C ILE A 23 -5.33 -12.85 5.07
N THR A 24 -4.92 -11.66 5.45
CA THR A 24 -5.24 -10.33 4.92
C THR A 24 -4.36 -9.91 3.74
N SER A 25 -4.96 -9.11 2.85
CA SER A 25 -4.39 -8.05 1.99
C SER A 25 -3.13 -7.39 2.58
N ASP A 26 -2.00 -7.10 1.91
CA ASP A 26 -1.67 -6.87 0.49
C ASP A 26 -0.17 -7.09 0.26
N ASN A 27 0.23 -7.46 -0.97
CA ASN A 27 1.60 -7.78 -1.33
C ASN A 27 2.03 -7.15 -2.68
N PRO A 28 3.03 -6.26 -2.71
CA PRO A 28 3.67 -5.76 -3.92
C PRO A 28 4.76 -6.69 -4.47
N ALA A 29 4.70 -6.99 -5.76
CA ALA A 29 5.84 -7.51 -6.52
C ALA A 29 6.66 -6.35 -7.15
N PHE A 30 7.99 -6.30 -6.97
CA PHE A 30 8.87 -5.23 -7.51
C PHE A 30 10.05 -5.69 -8.38
N PRO A 31 10.43 -4.89 -9.41
CA PRO A 31 11.79 -4.72 -9.90
C PRO A 31 12.53 -3.51 -9.27
N ALA A 32 13.86 -3.59 -9.19
CA ALA A 32 14.76 -2.77 -8.36
C ALA A 32 15.06 -1.33 -8.86
N ALA A 33 14.14 -0.36 -8.73
CA ALA A 33 14.41 1.05 -9.09
C ALA A 33 13.71 2.15 -8.24
N GLY A 34 13.41 1.91 -6.97
CA GLY A 34 13.04 2.99 -6.03
C GLY A 34 11.63 3.60 -6.12
N ARG A 35 10.82 3.26 -7.13
CA ARG A 35 9.34 3.44 -7.13
C ARG A 35 8.66 2.11 -6.80
N LYS A 36 7.59 2.14 -6.00
CA LYS A 36 6.85 0.94 -5.59
C LYS A 36 5.57 0.78 -6.41
N GLY A 37 5.67 0.10 -7.56
CA GLY A 37 4.51 -0.38 -8.32
C GLY A 37 4.09 -1.80 -7.93
N CYS A 38 2.79 -2.06 -7.90
CA CYS A 38 2.14 -3.33 -7.60
C CYS A 38 1.50 -3.91 -8.86
N ILE A 39 1.62 -5.23 -9.05
CA ILE A 39 0.84 -5.98 -10.05
C ILE A 39 -0.64 -5.80 -9.68
N THR A 40 -1.44 -5.29 -10.60
CA THR A 40 -2.81 -4.85 -10.31
C THR A 40 -3.74 -5.32 -11.41
N ALA A 41 -4.86 -5.93 -11.02
CA ALA A 41 -5.99 -6.14 -11.92
C ALA A 41 -6.67 -4.78 -12.19
N SER A 42 -6.77 -4.35 -13.46
CA SER A 42 -7.33 -3.03 -13.77
C SER A 42 -8.85 -2.94 -13.51
N SER A 43 -9.54 -4.07 -13.40
CA SER A 43 -10.94 -4.21 -12.96
C SER A 43 -11.24 -5.69 -12.65
N ASN A 44 -12.46 -6.02 -12.20
CA ASN A 44 -12.90 -7.40 -11.97
C ASN A 44 -13.50 -8.10 -13.22
N ALA A 45 -13.43 -7.49 -14.40
CA ALA A 45 -13.92 -8.13 -15.62
C ALA A 45 -12.96 -9.24 -16.08
N PRO A 46 -13.44 -10.42 -16.51
CA PRO A 46 -12.60 -11.37 -17.24
C PRO A 46 -11.98 -10.69 -18.46
N GLY A 47 -10.67 -10.87 -18.63
CA GLY A 47 -9.87 -10.21 -19.66
C GLY A 47 -9.35 -8.84 -19.27
N ALA A 48 -9.60 -8.37 -18.04
CA ALA A 48 -9.05 -7.10 -17.60
C ALA A 48 -7.51 -7.14 -17.61
N PRO A 49 -6.85 -6.11 -18.15
CA PRO A 49 -5.41 -5.98 -18.12
C PRO A 49 -4.81 -6.14 -16.71
N VAL A 50 -3.68 -6.84 -16.65
CA VAL A 50 -2.81 -6.82 -15.49
C VAL A 50 -1.77 -5.74 -15.71
N ILE A 51 -1.82 -4.70 -14.89
CA ILE A 51 -1.01 -3.49 -15.02
C ILE A 51 -0.08 -3.31 -13.83
N ILE A 52 0.92 -2.45 -13.99
CA ILE A 52 1.60 -1.83 -12.86
C ILE A 52 0.79 -0.63 -12.38
N GLN A 53 0.61 -0.50 -11.08
CA GLN A 53 -0.05 0.64 -10.44
C GLN A 53 0.61 0.90 -9.09
N ASP A 54 0.64 2.13 -8.60
CA ASP A 54 1.11 2.40 -7.25
C ASP A 54 0.36 1.52 -6.22
N CYS A 55 1.11 0.99 -5.27
CA CYS A 55 0.55 0.14 -4.23
C CYS A 55 -0.43 0.92 -3.35
N GLY A 56 -1.64 0.38 -3.14
CA GLY A 56 -2.74 0.99 -2.41
C GLY A 56 -3.61 1.98 -3.21
N ALA A 57 -3.32 2.22 -4.51
CA ALA A 57 -4.08 3.15 -5.34
C ALA A 57 -5.31 2.52 -6.03
N ALA A 58 -5.36 1.19 -6.18
CA ALA A 58 -6.58 0.45 -6.48
C ALA A 58 -7.21 -0.03 -5.17
N GLY A 59 -8.53 -0.26 -5.15
CA GLY A 59 -9.17 -0.97 -4.04
C GLY A 59 -8.31 -2.18 -3.68
N VAL A 60 -7.96 -2.33 -2.41
CA VAL A 60 -6.91 -3.26 -1.94
C VAL A 60 -7.02 -4.68 -2.52
N SER A 61 -8.23 -5.12 -2.85
CA SER A 61 -8.52 -6.42 -3.46
C SER A 61 -7.86 -6.68 -4.83
N GLU A 62 -7.70 -5.67 -5.67
CA GLU A 62 -7.16 -5.76 -7.03
C GLU A 62 -5.63 -5.97 -7.06
N GLN A 63 -4.98 -5.73 -5.92
CA GLN A 63 -3.54 -5.90 -5.71
C GLN A 63 -3.21 -7.09 -4.80
N ASN A 64 -4.24 -7.75 -4.25
CA ASN A 64 -4.06 -8.88 -3.34
C ASN A 64 -3.98 -10.20 -4.11
N TRP A 65 -2.77 -10.57 -4.50
CA TRP A 65 -2.49 -11.82 -5.22
C TRP A 65 -2.14 -12.97 -4.28
N SER A 66 -2.63 -14.18 -4.57
CA SER A 66 -2.21 -15.37 -3.84
C SER A 66 -0.72 -15.65 -4.08
N VAL A 67 0.03 -15.88 -3.01
CA VAL A 67 1.46 -16.24 -3.10
C VAL A 67 1.60 -17.76 -3.11
N ALA A 68 2.25 -18.31 -4.13
CA ALA A 68 2.67 -19.70 -4.14
C ALA A 68 4.16 -19.78 -3.79
N GLN A 69 4.50 -19.95 -2.50
CA GLN A 69 5.85 -20.37 -2.12
C GLN A 69 6.03 -21.87 -2.38
N SER A 70 5.95 -22.26 -3.65
CA SER A 70 6.05 -23.63 -4.10
C SER A 70 6.79 -23.69 -5.42
N SER A 71 7.65 -24.70 -5.57
CA SER A 71 8.21 -25.07 -6.86
C SER A 71 7.20 -25.78 -7.77
N ALA A 72 6.01 -26.11 -7.25
CA ALA A 72 4.92 -26.65 -8.06
C ALA A 72 4.17 -25.52 -8.78
N PRO A 73 3.76 -25.73 -10.05
CA PRO A 73 2.87 -24.81 -10.76
C PRO A 73 1.57 -24.57 -9.99
N GLN A 74 1.22 -23.31 -9.76
CA GLN A 74 0.00 -22.90 -9.07
C GLN A 74 -0.61 -21.67 -9.74
N PRO A 75 -1.94 -21.50 -9.65
CA PRO A 75 -2.56 -20.25 -10.05
C PRO A 75 -2.20 -19.11 -9.09
N LEU A 76 -1.89 -17.94 -9.65
CA LEU A 76 -1.84 -16.68 -8.92
C LEU A 76 -3.24 -16.06 -8.98
N LYS A 77 -3.98 -16.16 -7.88
CA LYS A 77 -5.38 -15.70 -7.78
C LYS A 77 -5.46 -14.26 -7.29
N VAL A 78 -6.48 -13.54 -7.74
CA VAL A 78 -6.83 -12.17 -7.32
C VAL A 78 -8.35 -12.03 -7.33
N LEU A 79 -8.91 -11.08 -6.59
CA LEU A 79 -10.37 -10.82 -6.56
C LEU A 79 -11.23 -12.06 -6.24
N GLY A 80 -10.67 -13.02 -5.50
CA GLY A 80 -11.33 -14.26 -5.08
C GLY A 80 -11.28 -15.39 -6.12
N ASP A 81 -11.84 -15.17 -7.32
CA ASP A 81 -12.06 -16.21 -8.33
C ASP A 81 -11.33 -15.98 -9.66
N LYS A 82 -10.51 -14.91 -9.75
CA LYS A 82 -9.72 -14.59 -10.94
C LYS A 82 -8.29 -15.08 -10.79
N CYS A 83 -7.67 -15.43 -11.90
CA CYS A 83 -6.31 -15.94 -12.01
C CYS A 83 -5.52 -15.07 -12.98
N LEU A 84 -4.23 -14.88 -12.72
CA LEU A 84 -3.29 -14.36 -13.70
C LEU A 84 -3.31 -15.29 -14.92
N ASP A 85 -3.39 -14.70 -16.11
CA ASP A 85 -3.63 -15.43 -17.34
C ASP A 85 -2.76 -14.84 -18.45
N VAL A 86 -2.03 -15.71 -19.14
CA VAL A 86 -1.35 -15.37 -20.39
C VAL A 86 -2.38 -15.38 -21.51
N ILE A 87 -2.63 -14.22 -22.13
CA ILE A 87 -3.66 -14.06 -23.17
C ILE A 87 -3.50 -15.13 -24.24
N ASP A 88 -4.59 -15.88 -24.46
CA ASP A 88 -4.72 -16.99 -25.42
C ASP A 88 -3.67 -18.11 -25.27
N GLY A 89 -2.88 -18.11 -24.20
CA GLY A 89 -1.74 -19.03 -24.04
C GLY A 89 -0.63 -18.82 -25.07
N ASN A 90 -0.50 -17.60 -25.60
CA ASN A 90 0.47 -17.31 -26.63
C ASN A 90 1.89 -17.18 -26.05
N ASN A 91 2.79 -18.10 -26.41
CA ASN A 91 4.18 -18.15 -25.93
C ASN A 91 5.17 -17.25 -26.71
N ALA A 92 4.70 -16.16 -27.28
CA ALA A 92 5.55 -15.09 -27.81
C ALA A 92 6.04 -14.16 -26.70
N ASP A 93 7.27 -13.67 -26.82
CA ASP A 93 7.73 -12.54 -26.01
C ASP A 93 6.85 -11.32 -26.29
N GLY A 94 6.42 -10.65 -25.22
CA GLY A 94 5.53 -9.50 -25.31
C GLY A 94 4.04 -9.82 -25.26
N THR A 95 3.62 -11.10 -25.22
CA THR A 95 2.23 -11.46 -24.95
C THR A 95 1.79 -10.84 -23.62
N LYS A 96 0.69 -10.09 -23.65
CA LYS A 96 0.21 -9.37 -22.47
C LYS A 96 -0.45 -10.30 -21.46
N LEU A 97 -0.40 -9.86 -20.20
CA LEU A 97 -1.07 -10.51 -19.10
C LEU A 97 -2.45 -9.89 -18.86
N GLN A 98 -3.40 -10.75 -18.53
CA GLN A 98 -4.76 -10.38 -18.13
C GLN A 98 -5.15 -11.16 -16.88
N ILE A 99 -6.30 -10.83 -16.30
CA ILE A 99 -6.99 -11.74 -15.39
C ILE A 99 -8.05 -12.51 -16.15
N TRP A 100 -8.30 -13.75 -15.74
CA TRP A 100 -9.45 -14.52 -16.23
C TRP A 100 -10.05 -15.33 -15.09
N THR A 101 -11.29 -15.80 -15.25
CA THR A 101 -11.86 -16.77 -14.30
C THR A 101 -10.91 -17.96 -14.17
N CYS A 102 -10.59 -18.35 -12.92
CA CYS A 102 -9.72 -19.48 -12.66
C CYS A 102 -10.31 -20.78 -13.22
N ILE A 103 -9.56 -21.46 -14.09
CA ILE A 103 -9.95 -22.74 -14.68
C ILE A 103 -8.98 -23.82 -14.16
N PRO A 104 -9.45 -24.82 -13.40
CA PRO A 104 -8.60 -25.89 -12.89
C PRO A 104 -7.80 -26.58 -14.00
N GLY A 105 -6.47 -26.62 -13.85
CA GLY A 105 -5.57 -27.26 -14.81
C GLY A 105 -5.30 -26.48 -16.09
N ASN A 106 -5.84 -25.27 -16.26
CA ASN A 106 -5.51 -24.43 -17.40
C ASN A 106 -4.06 -23.96 -17.31
N THR A 107 -3.22 -24.42 -18.24
CA THR A 107 -1.79 -24.13 -18.27
C THR A 107 -1.47 -22.64 -18.42
N ASN A 108 -2.35 -21.85 -19.03
CA ASN A 108 -2.15 -20.40 -19.21
C ASN A 108 -2.23 -19.61 -17.90
N GLN A 109 -2.70 -20.27 -16.83
CA GLN A 109 -2.93 -19.68 -15.52
C GLN A 109 -2.00 -20.24 -14.44
N LEU A 110 -1.01 -21.07 -14.80
CA LEU A 110 -0.12 -21.71 -13.85
C LEU A 110 1.25 -21.06 -13.86
N PHE A 111 1.70 -20.60 -12.69
CA PHE A 111 2.99 -19.96 -12.51
C PHE A 111 3.79 -20.65 -11.40
N ILE A 112 5.11 -20.53 -11.47
CA ILE A 112 6.06 -21.05 -10.50
C ILE A 112 6.80 -19.86 -9.91
N SER A 113 6.81 -19.74 -8.58
CA SER A 113 7.70 -18.80 -7.90
C SER A 113 9.09 -19.43 -7.82
N ALA A 114 10.05 -18.85 -8.54
CA ALA A 114 11.43 -19.32 -8.53
C ALA A 114 12.24 -18.66 -7.39
N SER A 115 13.33 -19.30 -6.99
CA SER A 115 14.22 -18.81 -5.92
C SER A 115 14.96 -17.52 -6.26
N ASP A 116 15.06 -17.19 -7.55
CA ASP A 116 15.60 -15.94 -8.06
C ASP A 116 14.56 -14.83 -8.09
N SER A 117 13.41 -14.95 -7.42
CA SER A 117 12.36 -13.92 -7.42
C SER A 117 11.74 -13.67 -8.81
N THR A 118 11.86 -14.61 -9.75
CA THR A 118 11.03 -14.60 -10.96
C THR A 118 9.73 -15.38 -10.72
N TYR A 119 8.66 -14.97 -11.40
CA TYR A 119 7.45 -15.78 -11.55
C TYR A 119 7.40 -16.31 -12.96
N GLN A 120 7.64 -17.61 -13.09
CA GLN A 120 7.77 -18.28 -14.37
C GLN A 120 6.43 -18.85 -14.80
N TRP A 121 6.03 -18.63 -16.03
CA TRP A 121 4.88 -19.32 -16.60
C TRP A 121 5.21 -20.81 -16.76
N ALA A 122 4.45 -21.66 -16.08
CA ALA A 122 4.82 -23.05 -15.85
C ALA A 122 5.00 -23.84 -17.15
N GLY A 123 6.08 -24.63 -17.21
CA GLY A 123 6.41 -25.42 -18.40
C GLY A 123 7.01 -24.60 -19.55
N THR A 124 7.34 -23.33 -19.32
CA THR A 124 7.97 -22.45 -20.31
C THR A 124 9.24 -21.78 -19.75
N ASN A 125 9.97 -21.06 -20.60
CA ASN A 125 11.07 -20.17 -20.19
C ASN A 125 10.60 -18.70 -20.21
N LYS A 126 9.37 -18.43 -19.77
CA LYS A 126 8.78 -17.10 -19.75
C LYS A 126 8.53 -16.65 -18.33
N CYS A 127 8.83 -15.40 -18.07
CA CYS A 127 8.68 -14.74 -16.79
C CYS A 127 7.65 -13.62 -16.92
N ILE A 128 6.92 -13.33 -15.85
CA ILE A 128 6.20 -12.05 -15.73
C ILE A 128 7.23 -10.94 -15.91
N ASP A 129 6.92 -9.96 -16.75
CA ASP A 129 7.83 -8.90 -17.17
C ASP A 129 7.11 -7.55 -17.17
N LEU A 130 7.75 -6.55 -16.57
CA LEU A 130 7.32 -5.17 -16.68
C LEU A 130 7.69 -4.66 -18.07
N THR A 131 6.68 -4.50 -18.93
CA THR A 131 6.84 -4.04 -20.31
C THR A 131 7.75 -2.83 -20.37
N ASP A 132 8.88 -2.99 -21.09
CA ASP A 132 9.91 -1.97 -21.32
C ASP A 132 10.54 -1.37 -20.05
N GLY A 133 10.34 -1.99 -18.88
CA GLY A 133 10.72 -1.44 -17.58
C GLY A 133 9.96 -0.16 -17.21
N ASN A 134 8.86 0.14 -17.91
CA ASN A 134 8.10 1.36 -17.70
C ASN A 134 7.26 1.26 -16.42
N ILE A 135 7.68 2.02 -15.40
CA ILE A 135 7.05 2.07 -14.07
C ILE A 135 5.83 3.00 -13.98
N SER A 136 5.36 3.55 -15.10
CA SER A 136 4.19 4.42 -15.13
C SER A 136 2.92 3.62 -14.83
N ASN A 137 2.07 4.15 -13.95
CA ASN A 137 0.76 3.59 -13.64
C ASN A 137 -0.05 3.29 -14.92
N GLY A 138 -0.68 2.12 -14.96
CA GLY A 138 -1.45 1.66 -16.12
C GLY A 138 -0.62 0.89 -17.16
N ASN A 139 0.71 0.83 -17.05
CA ASN A 139 1.51 0.03 -17.99
C ASN A 139 1.18 -1.46 -17.83
N GLN A 140 0.67 -2.09 -18.89
CA GLN A 140 0.27 -3.49 -18.88
C GLN A 140 1.49 -4.41 -18.87
N LEU A 141 1.49 -5.41 -17.99
CA LEU A 141 2.54 -6.41 -17.90
C LEU A 141 2.46 -7.40 -19.07
N GLN A 142 3.58 -8.07 -19.30
CA GLN A 142 3.71 -9.07 -20.35
C GLN A 142 4.43 -10.30 -19.82
N ILE A 143 4.52 -11.32 -20.65
CA ILE A 143 5.52 -12.37 -20.49
C ILE A 143 6.73 -12.07 -21.38
N TRP A 144 7.92 -12.43 -20.89
CA TRP A 144 9.15 -12.32 -21.66
C TRP A 144 10.11 -13.45 -21.28
N THR A 145 11.02 -13.80 -22.17
CA THR A 145 12.07 -14.79 -21.93
C THR A 145 12.79 -14.48 -20.62
N CYS A 146 12.85 -15.45 -19.71
CA CYS A 146 13.43 -15.26 -18.39
C CYS A 146 14.93 -14.90 -18.47
N ASP A 147 15.31 -13.84 -17.78
CA ASP A 147 16.69 -13.40 -17.58
C ASP A 147 16.88 -13.00 -16.11
N SER A 148 17.72 -13.75 -15.38
CA SER A 148 17.99 -13.52 -13.97
C SER A 148 18.66 -12.17 -13.68
N LYS A 149 19.24 -11.52 -14.69
CA LYS A 149 19.84 -10.18 -14.60
C LYS A 149 18.87 -9.06 -14.96
N ASN A 150 17.74 -9.38 -15.61
CA ASN A 150 16.76 -8.38 -15.98
C ASN A 150 15.97 -7.98 -14.73
N SER A 151 16.16 -6.73 -14.28
CA SER A 151 15.45 -6.21 -13.13
C SER A 151 13.94 -6.29 -13.33
N ASN A 152 13.43 -6.09 -14.55
CA ASN A 152 12.01 -5.97 -14.88
C ASN A 152 11.21 -7.28 -14.76
N GLN A 153 11.88 -8.39 -14.46
CA GLN A 153 11.29 -9.73 -14.27
C GLN A 153 11.39 -10.21 -12.82
N ARG A 154 11.89 -9.35 -11.94
CA ARG A 154 12.04 -9.64 -10.52
C ARG A 154 10.80 -9.14 -9.81
N TRP A 155 10.33 -9.95 -8.88
CA TRP A 155 9.04 -9.82 -8.23
C TRP A 155 9.17 -10.50 -6.86
N THR A 156 9.14 -9.72 -5.79
CA THR A 156 9.24 -10.25 -4.44
C THR A 156 7.87 -10.29 -3.79
N PRO A 157 7.42 -11.44 -3.27
CA PRO A 157 6.29 -11.41 -2.37
C PRO A 157 6.68 -10.73 -1.04
N ALA A 158 5.94 -9.72 -0.63
CA ALA A 158 5.94 -9.16 0.71
C ALA A 158 5.47 -10.23 1.72
N ILE A 159 6.45 -10.80 2.42
CA ILE A 159 6.23 -11.74 3.53
C ILE A 159 6.76 -11.07 4.79
N SER A 160 5.93 -10.94 5.81
CA SER A 160 6.34 -10.44 7.12
C SER A 160 6.94 -11.56 7.97
N VAL A 161 8.23 -11.47 8.29
CA VAL A 161 8.76 -11.89 9.59
C VAL A 161 9.29 -10.62 10.24
N GLY A 162 8.56 -10.09 11.24
CA GLY A 162 8.84 -8.79 11.87
C GLY A 162 8.22 -7.62 11.10
N SER A 163 7.03 -7.19 11.51
CA SER A 163 6.22 -6.16 10.85
C SER A 163 6.94 -4.81 10.64
N PRO A 164 6.74 -4.16 9.47
CA PRO A 164 6.31 -2.77 9.43
C PRO A 164 4.78 -2.74 9.24
N PRO A 165 4.03 -1.83 9.89
CA PRO A 165 2.56 -1.88 9.90
C PRO A 165 1.95 -1.52 8.52
N PRO A 166 0.72 -1.97 8.20
CA PRO A 166 -0.13 -1.30 7.20
C PRO A 166 -0.16 0.21 7.51
N ARG A 167 -0.34 1.10 6.53
CA ARG A 167 -0.54 2.54 6.83
C ARG A 167 -1.62 2.62 7.92
N GLN A 168 -1.23 3.03 9.12
CA GLN A 168 -2.09 2.92 10.28
C GLN A 168 -3.28 3.84 10.04
N LEU A 169 -4.49 3.29 9.92
CA LEU A 169 -5.68 4.12 9.90
C LEU A 169 -5.86 4.66 11.31
N ALA A 170 -5.75 5.97 11.45
CA ALA A 170 -5.82 6.60 12.74
C ALA A 170 -6.50 7.95 12.66
N ARG A 171 -6.86 8.43 13.83
CA ARG A 171 -7.34 9.79 14.05
C ARG A 171 -6.25 10.58 14.75
N LEU A 172 -5.96 11.76 14.21
CA LEU A 172 -5.00 12.70 14.77
C LEU A 172 -5.75 13.72 15.62
N VAL A 173 -5.77 13.48 16.94
CA VAL A 173 -6.41 14.35 17.93
C VAL A 173 -5.40 15.42 18.34
N ALA A 174 -5.77 16.69 18.34
CA ALA A 174 -4.88 17.74 18.84
C ALA A 174 -4.68 17.55 20.36
N SER A 175 -3.46 17.23 20.81
CA SER A 175 -3.23 16.78 22.19
C SER A 175 -3.00 17.91 23.20
N GLY A 176 -2.81 19.15 22.72
CA GLY A 176 -2.99 20.34 23.57
C GLY A 176 -4.43 20.53 24.07
N ALA A 177 -5.38 19.73 23.60
CA ALA A 177 -6.77 19.73 24.08
C ALA A 177 -6.95 19.16 25.50
N GLY A 178 -5.88 18.76 26.21
CA GLY A 178 -5.92 18.40 27.64
C GLY A 178 -6.42 19.49 28.61
N GLN A 179 -6.86 20.64 28.09
CA GLN A 179 -7.48 21.76 28.80
C GLN A 179 -8.93 22.07 28.31
N HIS A 180 -9.48 21.35 27.32
CA HIS A 180 -10.78 21.70 26.70
C HIS A 180 -11.69 20.49 26.47
N ALA A 181 -12.96 20.63 26.88
CA ALA A 181 -13.97 19.56 26.99
C ALA A 181 -14.45 18.91 25.66
N ALA A 182 -13.86 19.25 24.51
CA ALA A 182 -14.18 18.65 23.21
C ALA A 182 -12.89 18.24 22.50
N SER A 183 -12.70 16.93 22.28
CA SER A 183 -11.62 16.44 21.43
C SER A 183 -11.82 16.96 20.01
N VAL A 184 -10.86 17.74 19.52
CA VAL A 184 -10.80 18.24 18.15
C VAL A 184 -9.71 17.52 17.37
N CYS A 185 -10.00 17.24 16.11
CA CYS A 185 -9.20 16.37 15.26
C CYS A 185 -8.79 17.07 13.97
N MET A 186 -7.63 16.71 13.43
CA MET A 186 -7.25 17.10 12.08
C MET A 186 -8.31 16.59 11.08
N GLY A 187 -8.87 17.49 10.29
CA GLY A 187 -9.90 17.15 9.32
C GLY A 187 -9.74 17.91 7.99
N ALA A 188 -9.96 17.20 6.89
CA ALA A 188 -10.08 17.82 5.57
C ALA A 188 -11.51 18.33 5.36
N THR A 189 -11.66 19.56 4.85
CA THR A 189 -12.98 20.18 4.67
C THR A 189 -13.81 19.60 3.52
N SER A 190 -13.16 19.09 2.47
CA SER A 190 -13.78 18.31 1.39
C SER A 190 -12.72 17.42 0.71
N ASP A 191 -13.07 16.73 -0.38
CA ASP A 191 -12.17 15.90 -1.19
C ASP A 191 -11.58 16.63 -2.43
N THR A 192 -11.80 17.95 -2.54
CA THR A 192 -11.31 18.77 -3.66
C THR A 192 -9.91 19.34 -3.42
N ASP A 193 -9.14 19.51 -4.49
CA ASP A 193 -7.80 20.12 -4.42
C ASP A 193 -7.87 21.53 -3.85
N GLY A 194 -7.02 21.80 -2.86
CA GLY A 194 -6.98 23.07 -2.15
C GLY A 194 -7.97 23.19 -1.00
N SER A 195 -8.73 22.12 -0.70
CA SER A 195 -9.53 22.06 0.53
C SER A 195 -8.62 22.26 1.74
N THR A 196 -8.99 23.18 2.62
CA THR A 196 -8.22 23.45 3.83
C THR A 196 -8.29 22.28 4.80
N VAL A 197 -7.22 22.11 5.57
CA VAL A 197 -7.20 21.20 6.72
C VAL A 197 -7.44 22.04 7.97
N THR A 198 -8.46 21.66 8.75
CA THR A 198 -8.88 22.37 9.95
C THR A 198 -8.97 21.43 11.14
N LEU A 199 -9.12 21.98 12.33
CA LEU A 199 -9.69 21.27 13.46
C LEU A 199 -11.18 21.02 13.21
N ALA A 200 -11.62 19.80 13.42
CA ALA A 200 -13.01 19.37 13.30
C ALA A 200 -13.43 18.59 14.56
N SER A 201 -14.73 18.46 14.77
CA SER A 201 -15.24 17.57 15.82
C SER A 201 -14.73 16.15 15.57
N CYS A 202 -14.06 15.56 16.54
CA CYS A 202 -13.65 14.17 16.44
C CYS A 202 -14.89 13.26 16.30
N GLY A 203 -14.88 12.38 15.31
CA GLY A 203 -15.98 11.45 15.02
C GLY A 203 -15.56 10.46 13.95
N ASP A 204 -16.43 9.54 13.55
CA ASP A 204 -16.08 8.47 12.60
C ASP A 204 -16.26 8.87 11.13
N SER A 205 -16.36 10.17 10.83
CA SER A 205 -16.44 10.64 9.45
C SER A 205 -15.12 10.44 8.70
N ASN A 206 -15.19 10.16 7.40
CA ASN A 206 -14.00 10.00 6.56
C ASN A 206 -13.12 11.26 6.52
N ALA A 207 -13.68 12.43 6.83
CA ALA A 207 -12.97 13.70 6.84
C ALA A 207 -11.90 13.82 7.94
N VAL A 208 -12.03 13.10 9.06
CA VAL A 208 -11.17 13.24 10.25
C VAL A 208 -10.33 12.01 10.59
N ASN A 209 -10.40 10.97 9.76
CA ASN A 209 -9.57 9.78 9.88
C ASN A 209 -8.56 9.77 8.73
N TRP A 210 -7.33 9.34 9.01
CA TRP A 210 -6.19 9.47 8.12
C TRP A 210 -5.39 8.18 8.09
N PHE A 211 -4.86 7.82 6.92
CA PHE A 211 -3.83 6.81 6.79
C PHE A 211 -2.48 7.44 7.07
N LEU A 212 -1.84 7.00 8.16
CA LEU A 212 -0.52 7.49 8.56
C LEU A 212 0.60 6.92 7.68
N PRO A 213 1.71 7.67 7.49
CA PRO A 213 2.91 7.09 6.90
C PRO A 213 3.41 5.89 7.74
N PRO A 214 4.00 4.85 7.12
CA PRO A 214 4.46 3.66 7.84
C PRO A 214 5.51 4.02 8.91
N GLN A 215 5.41 3.38 10.07
CA GLN A 215 6.35 3.60 11.17
C GLN A 215 7.76 3.11 10.80
N GLY A 216 8.78 3.97 10.95
CA GLY A 216 10.18 3.61 10.69
C GLY A 216 10.64 3.72 9.22
N ALA A 217 9.87 4.41 8.37
CA ALA A 217 10.25 4.65 6.98
C ALA A 217 11.56 5.47 6.86
N ASN A 218 12.39 5.09 5.89
CA ASN A 218 13.64 5.79 5.56
C ASN A 218 13.32 7.06 4.73
N PRO A 219 13.76 8.26 5.16
CA PRO A 219 13.43 9.54 4.55
C PRO A 219 13.93 9.74 3.10
N ASN A 220 14.65 8.77 2.53
CA ASN A 220 15.23 8.85 1.17
C ASN A 220 14.50 8.01 0.10
N THR A 221 13.32 7.45 0.38
CA THR A 221 12.58 6.65 -0.61
C THR A 221 11.12 7.06 -0.72
N LEU A 222 10.71 7.40 -1.95
CA LEU A 222 9.47 8.06 -2.37
C LEU A 222 8.14 7.31 -2.13
N THR A 223 8.13 6.27 -1.30
CA THR A 223 6.95 5.40 -1.10
C THR A 223 6.64 5.15 0.38
N GLY A 224 7.07 6.06 1.26
CA GLY A 224 6.86 5.99 2.71
C GLY A 224 5.99 7.12 3.26
N ASP A 225 6.27 8.37 2.96
CA ASP A 225 5.99 9.43 3.94
C ASP A 225 4.76 10.29 3.60
N ILE A 226 3.67 9.68 3.16
CA ILE A 226 2.47 10.41 2.75
C ILE A 226 1.31 10.17 3.72
N LEU A 227 0.71 11.28 4.19
CA LEU A 227 -0.48 11.29 5.03
C LEU A 227 -1.72 11.47 4.14
N HIS A 228 -2.60 10.47 4.08
CA HIS A 228 -3.81 10.50 3.26
C HIS A 228 -5.06 10.66 4.12
N PRO A 229 -6.01 11.55 3.78
CA PRO A 229 -7.31 11.56 4.44
C PRO A 229 -8.15 10.37 3.97
N LEU A 230 -8.94 9.77 4.85
CA LEU A 230 -9.84 8.65 4.51
C LEU A 230 -10.94 9.09 3.52
N ILE A 231 -11.27 10.39 3.48
CA ILE A 231 -12.24 10.94 2.52
C ILE A 231 -11.79 10.78 1.06
N SER A 232 -10.48 10.68 0.81
CA SER A 232 -9.93 10.36 -0.50
C SER A 232 -8.47 9.94 -0.42
N THR A 233 -8.19 8.67 -0.75
CA THR A 233 -6.83 8.10 -0.78
C THR A 233 -5.97 8.62 -1.93
N THR A 234 -6.56 9.32 -2.90
CA THR A 234 -5.82 10.01 -3.97
C THR A 234 -5.36 11.42 -3.56
N LYS A 235 -5.74 11.87 -2.36
CA LYS A 235 -5.33 13.15 -1.77
C LYS A 235 -4.31 12.95 -0.68
N CYS A 236 -3.53 13.99 -0.48
CA CYS A 236 -2.38 14.05 0.41
C CYS A 236 -2.46 15.31 1.26
N LEU A 237 -2.06 15.23 2.54
CA LEU A 237 -1.76 16.44 3.31
C LEU A 237 -0.65 17.21 2.57
N ASP A 238 -0.85 18.50 2.35
CA ASP A 238 -0.05 19.31 1.44
C ASP A 238 0.21 20.68 2.07
N VAL A 239 1.46 21.13 2.03
CA VAL A 239 1.79 22.53 2.37
C VAL A 239 1.45 23.39 1.16
N ARG A 240 0.51 24.34 1.34
CA ARG A 240 -0.01 25.15 0.25
C ARG A 240 1.10 25.85 -0.53
N GLY A 241 1.20 25.53 -1.83
CA GLY A 241 2.21 26.08 -2.74
C GLY A 241 3.66 25.74 -2.37
N GLY A 242 3.88 24.77 -1.48
CA GLY A 242 5.21 24.40 -0.98
C GLY A 242 5.95 25.54 -0.27
N ASN A 243 5.23 26.54 0.23
CA ASN A 243 5.82 27.70 0.91
C ASN A 243 6.18 27.32 2.36
N SER A 244 7.46 27.43 2.72
CA SER A 244 7.99 27.12 4.06
C SER A 244 7.98 28.26 5.07
N THR A 245 7.28 29.35 4.77
CA THR A 245 7.10 30.46 5.72
C THR A 245 6.22 30.00 6.89
N ASN A 246 6.60 30.34 8.12
CA ASN A 246 5.77 30.08 9.30
C ASN A 246 4.38 30.71 9.12
N GLY A 247 3.36 29.93 9.45
CA GLY A 247 1.96 30.32 9.28
C GLY A 247 1.36 30.03 7.90
N ASN A 248 2.13 29.45 6.97
CA ASN A 248 1.55 28.95 5.73
C ASN A 248 0.59 27.78 6.02
N LEU A 249 -0.54 27.76 5.32
CA LEU A 249 -1.64 26.85 5.63
C LEU A 249 -1.42 25.45 5.04
N LEU A 250 -2.00 24.47 5.73
CA LEU A 250 -2.16 23.12 5.24
C LEU A 250 -3.45 22.99 4.42
N GLN A 251 -3.35 22.22 3.34
CA GLN A 251 -4.47 21.83 2.50
C GLN A 251 -4.39 20.33 2.22
N ILE A 252 -5.40 19.79 1.55
CA ILE A 252 -5.24 18.54 0.81
C ILE A 252 -5.08 18.84 -0.68
N TRP A 253 -4.27 18.03 -1.36
CA TRP A 253 -4.07 18.12 -2.79
C TRP A 253 -3.86 16.73 -3.39
N SER A 254 -4.12 16.57 -4.68
CA SER A 254 -3.81 15.37 -5.44
C SER A 254 -2.38 14.93 -5.16
N CYS A 255 -2.23 13.68 -4.73
CA CYS A 255 -0.92 13.10 -4.46
C CYS A 255 -0.07 13.15 -5.72
N THR A 256 1.11 13.77 -5.63
CA THR A 256 1.98 13.99 -6.79
C THR A 256 3.36 13.42 -6.51
N ASP A 257 3.81 12.50 -7.37
CA ASP A 257 5.13 11.89 -7.26
C ASP A 257 6.24 12.95 -7.27
N GLY A 258 7.23 12.81 -6.38
CA GLY A 258 8.34 13.76 -6.29
C GLY A 258 7.98 15.10 -5.62
N ASN A 259 6.71 15.33 -5.28
CA ASN A 259 6.30 16.58 -4.67
C ASN A 259 6.60 16.61 -3.16
N THR A 260 7.73 17.23 -2.82
CA THR A 260 8.27 17.24 -1.44
C THR A 260 7.36 17.93 -0.43
N ASN A 261 6.42 18.79 -0.84
CA ASN A 261 5.49 19.47 0.06
C ASN A 261 4.37 18.57 0.62
N GLN A 262 4.37 17.28 0.24
CA GLN A 262 3.43 16.26 0.70
C GLN A 262 4.11 15.19 1.57
N TRP A 263 5.38 15.37 1.93
CA TRP A 263 6.15 14.38 2.69
C TRP A 263 6.16 14.71 4.18
N TRP A 264 5.62 13.80 4.98
CA TRP A 264 5.38 13.97 6.40
C TRP A 264 5.98 12.81 7.18
N GLN A 265 6.70 13.16 8.24
CA GLN A 265 7.23 12.20 9.19
C GLN A 265 6.45 12.33 10.50
N VAL A 266 5.96 11.20 11.01
CA VAL A 266 5.33 11.12 12.34
C VAL A 266 6.42 10.77 13.34
N ASN A 267 6.79 11.74 14.18
CA ASN A 267 7.84 11.57 15.18
C ASN A 267 7.21 11.31 16.54
N LYS A 268 7.42 10.12 17.08
CA LYS A 268 7.01 9.75 18.43
C LYS A 268 8.24 9.60 19.32
N PRO A 269 8.49 10.52 20.26
CA PRO A 269 9.54 10.33 21.26
C PRO A 269 9.30 9.08 22.10
N GLU A 270 10.38 8.46 22.57
CA GLU A 270 10.30 7.32 23.49
C GLU A 270 9.48 7.70 24.74
N ASN A 271 8.58 6.83 25.17
CA ASN A 271 7.68 7.05 26.32
C ASN A 271 6.71 8.25 26.20
N SER A 272 6.53 8.85 25.02
CA SER A 272 5.52 9.88 24.79
C SER A 272 4.16 9.29 24.40
N THR A 273 3.07 9.90 24.89
CA THR A 273 1.69 9.65 24.45
C THR A 273 1.28 10.50 23.24
N THR A 274 2.17 11.41 22.81
CA THR A 274 1.95 12.35 21.73
C THR A 274 3.05 12.25 20.67
N VAL A 275 2.74 12.75 19.48
CA VAL A 275 3.65 12.82 18.32
C VAL A 275 3.71 14.25 17.80
N THR A 276 4.79 14.56 17.11
CA THR A 276 4.81 15.68 16.15
C THR A 276 4.72 15.12 14.73
N ILE A 277 4.15 15.92 13.82
CA ILE A 277 4.07 15.58 12.39
C ILE A 277 4.91 16.62 11.65
N SER A 278 6.10 16.24 11.19
CA SER A 278 7.05 17.17 10.59
C SER A 278 7.13 17.03 9.08
N TRP A 279 7.18 18.17 8.38
CA TRP A 279 7.49 18.24 6.98
C TRP A 279 8.95 17.83 6.73
N VAL A 280 9.13 16.75 5.97
CA VAL A 280 10.43 16.13 5.70
C VAL A 280 11.40 17.15 5.11
N GLY A 281 12.57 17.29 5.73
CA GLY A 281 13.65 18.16 5.26
C GLY A 281 13.45 19.66 5.46
N LYS A 282 12.36 20.10 6.12
CA LYS A 282 12.06 21.53 6.30
C LYS A 282 12.09 22.04 7.75
N ASN A 283 12.19 21.14 8.74
CA ASN A 283 12.08 21.46 10.17
C ASN A 283 10.81 22.25 10.51
N LYS A 284 9.69 21.90 9.86
CA LYS A 284 8.38 22.48 10.09
C LYS A 284 7.42 21.42 10.57
N CYS A 285 6.54 21.76 11.51
CA CYS A 285 5.59 20.84 12.10
C CYS A 285 4.15 21.31 11.82
N VAL A 286 3.22 20.35 11.72
CA VAL A 286 1.79 20.62 11.71
C VAL A 286 1.41 21.29 13.02
N ASP A 287 0.85 22.48 12.92
CA ASP A 287 0.62 23.42 14.02
C ASP A 287 -0.85 23.88 14.02
N VAL A 288 -1.47 23.86 15.20
CA VAL A 288 -2.79 24.46 15.42
C VAL A 288 -2.60 25.98 15.44
N LYS A 289 -3.15 26.63 14.41
CA LYS A 289 -3.00 28.08 14.20
C LYS A 289 -3.40 28.86 15.44
N ASP A 290 -2.48 29.73 15.85
CA ASP A 290 -2.58 30.61 17.03
C ASP A 290 -2.89 29.87 18.35
N GLY A 291 -2.74 28.55 18.40
CA GLY A 291 -3.11 27.73 19.56
C GLY A 291 -4.62 27.69 19.85
N VAL A 292 -5.48 27.92 18.84
CA VAL A 292 -6.93 27.99 19.01
C VAL A 292 -7.59 26.62 18.76
N TYR A 293 -8.05 25.94 19.82
CA TYR A 293 -8.61 24.58 19.73
C TYR A 293 -10.12 24.52 19.47
N THR A 294 -10.62 25.31 18.52
CA THR A 294 -12.05 25.31 18.13
C THR A 294 -12.26 24.64 16.78
N VAL A 295 -13.45 24.07 16.57
CA VAL A 295 -13.83 23.56 15.24
C VAL A 295 -13.77 24.69 14.21
N GLY A 296 -13.13 24.42 13.07
CA GLY A 296 -12.90 25.38 12.00
C GLY A 296 -11.55 26.10 12.08
N THR A 297 -10.79 25.98 13.17
CA THR A 297 -9.43 26.52 13.20
C THR A 297 -8.57 25.86 12.12
N GLU A 298 -7.98 26.65 11.24
CA GLU A 298 -7.08 26.15 10.20
C GLU A 298 -5.80 25.56 10.81
N LEU A 299 -5.23 24.56 10.15
CA LEU A 299 -3.89 24.08 10.48
C LEU A 299 -2.86 24.75 9.58
N GLN A 300 -1.70 25.00 10.16
CA GLN A 300 -0.58 25.66 9.51
C GLN A 300 0.71 24.86 9.70
N ILE A 301 1.77 25.30 9.05
CA ILE A 301 3.13 24.90 9.40
C ILE A 301 3.79 25.95 10.29
N TRP A 302 4.57 25.49 11.25
CA TRP A 302 5.44 26.35 12.07
C TRP A 302 6.77 25.65 12.34
N ASP A 303 7.80 26.38 12.78
CA ASP A 303 9.04 25.76 13.25
C ASP A 303 8.74 24.70 14.31
N CYS A 304 9.32 23.51 14.14
CA CYS A 304 9.12 22.41 15.07
C CYS A 304 9.66 22.75 16.47
N ASP A 305 8.79 22.71 17.47
CA ASP A 305 9.11 22.80 18.88
C ASP A 305 8.36 21.68 19.62
N PRO A 306 9.05 20.60 20.06
CA PRO A 306 8.42 19.47 20.73
C PRO A 306 7.86 19.80 22.11
N SER A 307 8.16 20.99 22.66
CA SER A 307 7.54 21.50 23.89
C SER A 307 6.26 22.30 23.63
N ASN A 308 6.01 22.68 22.38
CA ASN A 308 4.87 23.49 22.01
C ASN A 308 3.61 22.64 21.80
N VAL A 309 2.65 22.79 22.72
CA VAL A 309 1.44 21.95 22.80
C VAL A 309 0.51 22.08 21.60
N ASN A 310 0.61 23.14 20.80
CA ASN A 310 -0.16 23.31 19.57
C ASN A 310 0.41 22.53 18.38
N GLN A 311 1.56 21.86 18.55
CA GLN A 311 2.18 20.98 17.55
C GLN A 311 2.11 19.50 17.94
N LEU A 312 1.51 19.20 19.08
CA LEU A 312 1.39 17.85 19.60
C LEU A 312 0.06 17.22 19.19
N TRP A 313 0.15 15.96 18.76
CA TRP A 313 -0.98 15.16 18.30
C TRP A 313 -1.03 13.82 19.03
N SER A 314 -2.22 13.35 19.39
CA SER A 314 -2.45 11.99 19.85
C SER A 314 -2.98 11.16 18.69
N ILE A 315 -2.37 10.00 18.48
CA ILE A 315 -2.80 9.01 17.49
C ILE A 315 -3.81 8.09 18.18
N VAL A 316 -5.04 8.09 17.70
CA VAL A 316 -6.08 7.14 18.11
C VAL A 316 -6.29 6.14 16.99
N ASP A 317 -5.98 4.87 17.25
CA ASP A 317 -6.12 3.81 16.26
C ASP A 317 -7.59 3.61 15.83
N LYS A 318 -7.77 3.25 14.57
CA LYS A 318 -9.06 3.02 13.91
C LYS A 318 -9.08 1.74 13.08
N SER A 319 -8.01 0.93 13.12
CA SER A 319 -7.99 -0.43 12.56
C SER A 319 -8.93 -1.38 13.29
#